data_AF-A0A962IW34-F1
#
_entry.id   AF-A0A962IW34-F1
#
_cell.length_a   1.000
_cell.length_b   1.000
_cell.length_c   1.000
_cell.angle_alpha   90.00
_cell.angle_beta   90.00
_cell.angle_gamma   90.00
#
_symmetry.space_group_name_H-M   'P 1'
#
loop_
_entity.id
_entity.type
_entity.pdbx_description
1 polymer ?
#
loop_
_entity_poly.entity_id
_entity_poly.type
_entity_poly.pdbx_seq_one_letter_code
_entity_poly.pdbx_strand_id
1 'polypeptide(L)'
;MKYRKIAGSISTAMVLVSVIALAMYQVNWGLDFTGGALVEVLYEQPANPNDIRGELTEAGYEGHVVQYFGSERDILIRMPPQKTLTPEENAQLGDKIIASLQAGQGEDAVTLKRSEFVGPAVGEELANQGGLGMLTALAVVMVYIAFRFQLKFAVGAVVALFHDVLVILGLFAIFRWDFDLTVLAAILAVIGYSLNDTIVVSDRIRENFRKIRKA
;
A
#
# COMPACT_ATOMS: atom_id res chain seq x y z
N MET A 1 25.72 -14.62 16.77
CA MET A 1 26.71 -13.98 15.86
C MET A 1 27.02 -14.78 14.59
N LYS A 2 26.97 -16.14 14.59
CA LYS A 2 27.36 -16.99 13.45
C LYS A 2 26.69 -16.62 12.11
N TYR A 3 25.39 -16.30 12.12
CA TYR A 3 24.63 -15.99 10.89
C TYR A 3 24.54 -14.50 10.54
N ARG A 4 25.14 -13.61 11.33
CA ARG A 4 24.97 -12.15 11.15
C ARG A 4 25.40 -11.66 9.77
N LYS A 5 26.52 -12.19 9.25
CA LYS A 5 27.03 -11.80 7.93
C LYS A 5 26.10 -12.25 6.80
N ILE A 6 25.59 -13.48 6.89
CA ILE A 6 24.67 -14.04 5.90
C ILE A 6 23.35 -13.27 5.91
N ALA A 7 22.76 -13.06 7.09
CA ALA A 7 21.53 -12.29 7.24
C ALA A 7 21.70 -10.84 6.74
N GLY A 8 22.81 -10.18 7.06
CA GLY A 8 23.11 -8.83 6.58
C GLY A 8 23.26 -8.75 5.05
N SER A 9 23.90 -9.74 4.42
CA SER A 9 24.01 -9.82 2.97
C SER A 9 22.66 -10.02 2.29
N ILE A 10 21.81 -10.90 2.82
CA ILE A 10 20.45 -11.12 2.29
C ILE A 10 19.61 -9.85 2.44
N SER A 11 19.60 -9.24 3.62
CA SER A 11 18.88 -7.99 3.88
C SER A 11 19.34 -6.86 2.95
N THR A 12 20.64 -6.72 2.72
CA THR A 12 21.17 -5.71 1.77
C THR A 12 20.71 -6.01 0.35
N ALA A 13 20.73 -7.27 -0.08
CA ALA A 13 20.22 -7.66 -1.39
C ALA A 13 18.71 -7.36 -1.54
N MET A 14 17.91 -7.60 -0.50
CA MET A 14 16.48 -7.27 -0.50
C MET A 14 16.24 -5.77 -0.67
N VAL A 15 17.02 -4.91 0.02
CA VAL A 15 16.92 -3.46 -0.18
C VAL A 15 17.30 -3.07 -1.60
N LEU A 16 18.38 -3.62 -2.15
CA LEU A 16 18.79 -3.33 -3.53
C LEU A 16 17.71 -3.71 -4.54
N VAL A 17 17.13 -4.92 -4.40
CA VAL A 17 16.01 -5.37 -5.23
C VAL A 17 14.81 -4.44 -5.08
N SER A 18 14.51 -4.01 -3.85
CA SER A 18 13.39 -3.11 -3.57
C SER A 18 13.59 -1.73 -4.21
N VAL A 19 14.78 -1.15 -4.13
CA VAL A 19 15.12 0.13 -4.77
C VAL A 19 15.02 0.01 -6.29
N ILE A 20 15.54 -1.08 -6.87
CA ILE A 20 15.44 -1.35 -8.31
C ILE A 20 13.97 -1.50 -8.73
N ALA A 21 13.17 -2.24 -7.96
CA ALA A 21 11.76 -2.42 -8.24
C ALA A 21 10.97 -1.09 -8.16
N LEU A 22 11.24 -0.27 -7.15
CA LEU A 22 10.63 1.05 -7.03
C LEU A 22 11.00 1.98 -8.18
N ALA A 23 12.25 1.92 -8.65
CA ALA A 23 12.71 2.72 -9.79
C ALA A 23 12.08 2.29 -11.12
N MET A 24 11.86 0.99 -11.34
CA MET A 24 11.33 0.46 -12.61
C MET A 24 9.80 0.39 -12.64
N TYR A 25 9.18 -0.11 -11.58
CA TYR A 25 7.74 -0.40 -11.55
C TYR A 25 6.92 0.68 -10.86
N GLN A 26 7.55 1.48 -9.99
CA GLN A 26 6.88 2.42 -9.10
C GLN A 26 5.84 1.75 -8.18
N VAL A 27 5.31 2.52 -7.24
CA VAL A 27 4.19 2.06 -6.40
C VAL A 27 2.90 2.24 -7.17
N ASN A 28 2.02 1.24 -7.12
CA ASN A 28 0.69 1.34 -7.69
C ASN A 28 -0.21 2.06 -6.68
N TRP A 29 -0.60 3.29 -6.98
CA TRP A 29 -1.41 4.10 -6.07
C TRP A 29 -2.85 3.59 -6.02
N GLY A 30 -3.35 3.43 -4.81
CA GLY A 30 -4.73 3.04 -4.52
C GLY A 30 -5.72 4.17 -4.78
N LEU A 31 -7.01 3.82 -4.72
CA LEU A 31 -8.12 4.71 -5.05
C LEU A 31 -8.15 5.97 -4.18
N ASP A 32 -7.74 5.87 -2.92
CA ASP A 32 -7.68 6.98 -1.98
C ASP A 32 -6.77 8.13 -2.45
N PHE A 33 -5.82 7.83 -3.33
CA PHE A 33 -4.85 8.81 -3.84
C PHE A 33 -5.14 9.21 -5.29
N THR A 34 -5.67 8.28 -6.10
CA THR A 34 -5.95 8.53 -7.52
C THR A 34 -7.38 9.01 -7.78
N GLY A 35 -8.28 8.81 -6.83
CA GLY A 35 -9.72 8.83 -7.05
C GLY A 35 -10.19 7.64 -7.90
N GLY A 36 -11.49 7.59 -8.17
CA GLY A 36 -12.16 6.62 -9.04
C GLY A 36 -13.30 5.89 -8.35
N ALA A 37 -13.75 4.78 -8.95
CA ALA A 37 -14.76 3.89 -8.40
C ALA A 37 -14.16 2.53 -8.01
N LEU A 38 -14.68 1.95 -6.93
CA LEU A 38 -14.42 0.59 -6.51
C LEU A 38 -15.74 -0.14 -6.36
N VAL A 39 -15.88 -1.23 -7.10
CA VAL A 39 -17.10 -2.02 -7.17
C VAL A 39 -16.77 -3.45 -6.80
N GLU A 40 -17.49 -3.98 -5.82
CA GLU A 40 -17.41 -5.37 -5.37
C GLU A 40 -18.69 -6.07 -5.80
N VAL A 41 -18.55 -7.10 -6.64
CA VAL A 41 -19.67 -7.86 -7.18
C VAL A 41 -19.51 -9.34 -6.85
N LEU A 42 -20.62 -9.97 -6.48
CA LEU A 42 -20.71 -11.41 -6.25
C LEU A 42 -21.46 -12.05 -7.42
N TYR A 43 -20.80 -13.00 -8.08
CA TYR A 43 -21.39 -13.84 -9.10
C TYR A 43 -21.99 -15.12 -8.52
N GLU A 44 -23.06 -15.64 -9.11
CA GLU A 44 -23.62 -16.94 -8.71
C GLU A 44 -22.65 -18.11 -9.00
N GLN A 45 -21.91 -18.02 -10.11
CA GLN A 45 -20.91 -18.98 -10.57
C GLN A 45 -19.51 -18.35 -10.55
N PRO A 46 -18.44 -19.16 -10.48
CA PRO A 46 -17.07 -18.64 -10.60
C PRO A 46 -16.91 -17.80 -11.87
N ALA A 47 -16.45 -16.56 -11.71
CA ALA A 47 -16.24 -15.63 -12.80
C ALA A 47 -14.74 -15.51 -13.10
N ASN A 48 -14.39 -15.30 -14.37
CA ASN A 48 -13.00 -15.11 -14.75
C ASN A 48 -12.70 -13.61 -14.86
N PRO A 49 -11.77 -13.06 -14.03
CA PRO A 49 -11.38 -11.65 -14.08
C PRO A 49 -10.88 -11.19 -15.47
N ASN A 50 -10.33 -12.11 -16.27
CA ASN A 50 -9.81 -11.76 -17.59
C ASN A 50 -10.94 -11.45 -18.58
N ASP A 51 -12.07 -12.17 -18.48
CA ASP A 51 -13.21 -11.98 -19.37
C ASP A 51 -13.88 -10.63 -19.07
N ILE A 52 -14.09 -10.34 -17.78
CA ILE A 52 -14.60 -9.04 -17.30
C ILE A 52 -13.64 -7.90 -17.71
N ARG A 53 -12.33 -8.12 -17.63
CA ARG A 53 -11.35 -7.13 -18.10
C ARG A 53 -11.49 -6.87 -19.60
N GLY A 54 -11.75 -7.90 -20.40
CA GLY A 54 -12.03 -7.78 -21.83
C GLY A 54 -13.27 -6.92 -22.08
N GLU A 55 -14.39 -7.26 -21.45
CA GLU A 55 -15.66 -6.53 -21.57
C GLU A 55 -15.52 -5.04 -21.23
N LEU A 56 -14.84 -4.72 -20.13
CA LEU A 56 -14.61 -3.33 -19.72
C LEU A 56 -13.70 -2.57 -20.70
N THR A 57 -12.73 -3.25 -21.32
CA THR A 57 -11.87 -2.64 -22.35
C THR A 57 -12.66 -2.36 -23.62
N GLU A 58 -13.52 -3.28 -24.04
CA GLU A 58 -14.40 -3.12 -25.21
C GLU A 58 -15.44 -2.01 -25.00
N ALA A 59 -15.91 -1.83 -23.76
CA ALA A 59 -16.77 -0.72 -23.35
C ALA A 59 -16.06 0.64 -23.35
N GLY A 60 -14.74 0.68 -23.58
CA GLY A 60 -13.95 1.91 -23.67
C GLY A 60 -13.45 2.43 -22.32
N TYR A 61 -13.50 1.63 -21.27
CA TYR A 61 -12.89 1.97 -19.98
C TYR A 61 -11.40 1.63 -19.98
N GLU A 62 -10.58 2.56 -19.46
CA GLU A 62 -9.14 2.42 -19.41
C GLU A 62 -8.62 2.31 -17.97
N GLY A 63 -7.55 1.52 -17.79
CA GLY A 63 -6.82 1.43 -16.53
C GLY A 63 -7.54 0.68 -15.41
N HIS A 64 -8.59 -0.08 -15.72
CA HIS A 64 -9.30 -0.93 -14.77
C HIS A 64 -8.44 -2.08 -14.27
N VAL A 65 -8.62 -2.39 -12.99
CA VAL A 65 -8.04 -3.56 -12.35
C VAL A 65 -9.19 -4.45 -11.90
N VAL A 66 -9.18 -5.70 -12.38
CA VAL A 66 -10.17 -6.72 -12.04
C VAL A 66 -9.45 -7.88 -11.39
N GLN A 67 -9.88 -8.24 -10.18
CA GLN A 67 -9.25 -9.28 -9.37
C GLN A 67 -10.28 -10.00 -8.50
N TYR A 68 -9.92 -11.20 -8.04
CA TYR A 68 -10.68 -11.92 -7.03
C TYR A 68 -10.63 -11.21 -5.68
N PHE A 69 -11.70 -11.36 -4.90
CA PHE A 69 -11.81 -10.84 -3.55
C PHE A 69 -12.30 -11.94 -2.59
N GLY A 70 -11.37 -12.67 -1.99
CA GLY A 70 -11.70 -13.75 -1.05
C GLY A 70 -12.17 -15.06 -1.69
N SER A 71 -12.93 -15.04 -2.80
CA SER A 71 -13.37 -16.24 -3.52
C SER A 71 -13.37 -16.08 -5.05
N GLU A 72 -13.52 -17.17 -5.80
CA GLU A 72 -13.61 -17.14 -7.28
C GLU A 72 -14.92 -16.54 -7.82
N ARG A 73 -15.89 -16.31 -6.93
CA ARG A 73 -17.19 -15.69 -7.27
C ARG A 73 -17.24 -14.21 -6.93
N ASP A 74 -16.31 -13.76 -6.10
CA ASP A 74 -16.30 -12.42 -5.56
C ASP A 74 -15.21 -11.64 -6.29
N ILE A 75 -15.63 -10.62 -7.03
CA ILE A 75 -14.79 -9.87 -7.95
C ILE A 75 -14.77 -8.41 -7.50
N LEU A 76 -13.55 -7.90 -7.32
CA LEU A 76 -13.29 -6.50 -7.09
C LEU A 76 -12.87 -5.84 -8.41
N ILE A 77 -13.60 -4.81 -8.79
CA ILE A 77 -13.34 -3.97 -9.95
C ILE A 77 -12.96 -2.60 -9.45
N ARG A 78 -11.71 -2.20 -9.71
CA ARG A 78 -11.21 -0.85 -9.47
C ARG A 78 -11.14 -0.11 -10.79
N MET A 79 -11.74 1.07 -10.83
CA MET A 79 -11.85 1.90 -12.01
C MET A 79 -11.29 3.29 -11.71
N PRO A 80 -10.16 3.71 -12.30
CA PRO A 80 -9.68 5.07 -12.14
C PRO A 80 -10.65 6.06 -12.82
N PRO A 81 -10.58 7.36 -12.47
CA PRO A 81 -11.37 8.39 -13.13
C PRO A 81 -11.10 8.40 -14.63
N GLN A 82 -12.15 8.29 -15.42
CA GLN A 82 -12.07 8.27 -16.88
C GLN A 82 -12.01 9.71 -17.39
N LYS A 83 -10.95 10.04 -18.13
CA LYS A 83 -10.72 11.39 -18.68
C LYS A 83 -11.77 11.82 -19.72
N THR A 84 -12.42 10.84 -20.33
CA THR A 84 -13.48 11.02 -21.34
C THR A 84 -14.83 11.36 -20.72
N LEU A 85 -14.99 11.16 -19.42
CA LEU A 85 -16.24 11.38 -18.70
C LEU A 85 -16.18 12.66 -17.86
N THR A 86 -17.33 13.31 -17.70
CA THR A 86 -17.47 14.44 -16.77
C THR A 86 -17.32 14.00 -15.31
N PRO A 87 -17.09 14.91 -14.35
CA PRO A 87 -17.04 14.57 -12.93
C PRO A 87 -18.32 13.89 -12.42
N GLU A 88 -19.49 14.32 -12.89
CA GLU A 88 -20.79 13.74 -12.53
C GLU A 88 -20.94 12.32 -13.07
N GLU A 89 -20.48 12.07 -14.29
CA GLU A 89 -20.50 10.74 -14.89
C GLU A 89 -19.50 9.78 -14.24
N ASN A 90 -18.34 10.28 -13.82
CA ASN A 90 -17.37 9.50 -13.05
C ASN A 90 -17.94 9.12 -11.68
N ALA A 91 -18.73 9.98 -11.03
CA ALA A 91 -19.38 9.67 -9.76
C ALA A 91 -20.38 8.50 -9.88
N GLN A 92 -20.96 8.31 -11.07
CA GLN A 92 -21.90 7.22 -11.37
C GLN A 92 -21.22 6.00 -12.03
N LEU A 93 -19.88 6.00 -12.11
CA LEU A 93 -19.15 4.98 -12.85
C LEU A 93 -19.37 3.58 -12.27
N GLY A 94 -19.45 3.45 -10.94
CA GLY A 94 -19.78 2.19 -10.29
C GLY A 94 -21.13 1.63 -10.73
N ASP A 95 -22.17 2.47 -10.71
CA ASP A 95 -23.53 2.08 -11.11
C ASP A 95 -23.59 1.69 -12.59
N LYS A 96 -22.88 2.43 -13.46
CA LYS A 96 -22.78 2.13 -14.90
C LYS A 96 -22.09 0.79 -15.16
N ILE A 97 -21.03 0.47 -14.43
CA ILE A 97 -20.32 -0.82 -14.54
C ILE A 97 -21.26 -1.96 -14.18
N ILE A 98 -21.97 -1.85 -13.05
CA ILE A 98 -22.89 -2.91 -12.59
C ILE A 98 -24.00 -3.14 -13.61
N ALA A 99 -24.61 -2.06 -14.11
CA ALA A 99 -25.64 -2.15 -15.13
C ALA A 99 -25.13 -2.83 -16.41
N SER A 100 -23.89 -2.54 -16.81
CA SER A 100 -23.24 -3.19 -17.96
C SER A 100 -23.03 -4.69 -17.73
N LEU A 101 -22.56 -5.09 -16.55
CA LEU A 101 -22.30 -6.49 -16.21
C LEU A 101 -23.60 -7.30 -16.10
N GLN A 102 -24.65 -6.70 -15.51
CA GLN A 102 -25.98 -7.31 -15.41
C GLN A 102 -26.65 -7.45 -16.78
N ALA A 103 -26.47 -6.48 -17.68
CA ALA A 103 -27.02 -6.56 -19.04
C ALA A 103 -26.37 -7.69 -19.87
N GLY A 104 -25.10 -7.99 -19.64
CA GLY A 104 -24.36 -9.04 -20.37
C GLY A 104 -24.65 -10.47 -19.89
N GLN A 105 -24.97 -10.66 -18.60
CA GLN A 105 -25.06 -11.99 -17.97
C GLN A 105 -26.42 -12.30 -17.30
N GLY A 106 -27.35 -11.33 -17.26
CA GLY A 106 -28.65 -11.41 -16.58
C GLY A 106 -28.63 -10.80 -15.17
N GLU A 107 -29.72 -10.14 -14.78
CA GLU A 107 -29.83 -9.41 -13.48
C GLU A 107 -29.56 -10.31 -12.26
N ASP A 108 -29.98 -11.57 -12.30
CA ASP A 108 -29.82 -12.51 -11.18
C ASP A 108 -28.40 -13.08 -11.06
N ALA A 109 -27.56 -12.97 -12.11
CA ALA A 109 -26.23 -13.58 -12.13
C ALA A 109 -25.19 -12.78 -11.33
N VAL A 110 -25.42 -11.47 -11.12
CA VAL A 110 -24.45 -10.52 -10.54
C VAL A 110 -25.11 -9.68 -9.44
N THR A 111 -24.70 -9.90 -8.20
CA THR A 111 -25.16 -9.14 -7.03
C THR A 111 -24.12 -8.10 -6.62
N LEU A 112 -24.52 -6.83 -6.53
CA LEU A 112 -23.67 -5.78 -5.95
C LEU A 112 -23.48 -6.01 -4.45
N LYS A 113 -22.24 -6.08 -3.99
CA LYS A 113 -21.88 -6.07 -2.56
C LYS A 113 -21.59 -4.66 -2.07
N ARG A 114 -20.80 -3.92 -2.84
CA ARG A 114 -20.28 -2.61 -2.44
C ARG A 114 -19.94 -1.76 -3.65
N SER A 115 -20.27 -0.48 -3.59
CA SER A 115 -19.88 0.52 -4.58
C SER A 115 -19.37 1.74 -3.81
N GLU A 116 -18.11 2.08 -4.03
CA GLU A 116 -17.45 3.23 -3.41
C GLU A 116 -16.91 4.13 -4.52
N PHE A 117 -17.02 5.44 -4.34
CA PHE A 117 -16.45 6.42 -5.25
C PHE A 117 -15.67 7.48 -4.47
N VAL A 118 -14.46 7.75 -4.94
CA VAL A 118 -13.59 8.82 -4.44
C VAL A 118 -13.37 9.83 -5.55
N GLY A 119 -13.82 11.06 -5.33
CA GLY A 119 -13.62 12.15 -6.28
C GLY A 119 -12.13 12.53 -6.44
N PRO A 120 -11.66 12.93 -7.63
CA PRO A 120 -10.26 13.28 -7.85
C PRO A 120 -9.72 14.36 -6.91
N ALA A 121 -10.53 15.38 -6.61
CA ALA A 121 -10.15 16.45 -5.68
C ALA A 121 -9.99 15.95 -4.24
N VAL A 122 -10.83 15.00 -3.81
CA VAL A 122 -10.71 14.37 -2.49
C VAL A 122 -9.47 13.47 -2.47
N GLY A 123 -9.22 12.71 -3.54
CA GLY A 123 -8.03 11.88 -3.67
C GLY A 123 -6.73 12.68 -3.62
N GLU A 124 -6.67 13.83 -4.30
CA GLU A 124 -5.53 14.74 -4.26
C GLU A 124 -5.28 15.28 -2.85
N GLU A 125 -6.34 15.71 -2.15
CA GLU A 125 -6.23 16.19 -0.77
C GLU A 125 -5.76 15.07 0.17
N LEU A 126 -6.32 13.85 0.04
CA LEU A 126 -5.91 12.69 0.83
C LEU A 126 -4.46 12.29 0.54
N ALA A 127 -4.00 12.38 -0.70
CA ALA A 127 -2.62 12.13 -1.06
C ALA A 127 -1.67 13.15 -0.43
N ASN A 128 -2.02 14.43 -0.50
CA ASN A 128 -1.21 15.50 0.07
C ASN A 128 -1.16 15.40 1.60
N GLN A 129 -2.32 15.25 2.25
CA GLN A 129 -2.42 15.11 3.70
C GLN A 129 -1.77 13.82 4.21
N GLY A 130 -1.99 12.69 3.55
CA GLY A 130 -1.38 11.41 3.89
C GLY A 130 0.14 11.44 3.75
N GLY A 131 0.63 11.98 2.64
CA GLY A 131 2.06 12.17 2.40
C GLY A 131 2.72 13.09 3.43
N LEU A 132 2.11 14.25 3.68
CA LEU A 132 2.61 15.21 4.68
C LEU A 132 2.56 14.63 6.10
N GLY A 133 1.48 13.91 6.44
CA GLY A 133 1.32 13.22 7.71
C GLY A 133 2.42 12.17 7.94
N MET A 134 2.72 11.35 6.93
CA MET A 134 3.81 10.38 6.98
C MET A 134 5.18 11.06 7.18
N LEU A 135 5.48 12.11 6.41
CA LEU A 135 6.73 12.85 6.55
C LEU A 135 6.87 13.49 7.94
N THR A 136 5.77 14.05 8.46
CA THR A 136 5.73 14.64 9.80
C THR A 136 5.96 13.58 10.88
N ALA A 137 5.30 12.42 10.78
CA ALA A 137 5.51 11.31 11.71
C ALA A 137 6.97 10.82 11.71
N LEU A 138 7.56 10.64 10.52
CA LEU A 138 8.97 10.29 10.38
C LEU A 138 9.91 11.34 10.99
N ALA A 139 9.62 12.63 10.78
CA ALA A 139 10.39 13.72 11.38
C ALA A 139 10.32 13.69 12.91
N VAL A 140 9.13 13.51 13.49
CA VAL A 140 8.93 13.40 14.94
C VAL A 140 9.70 12.19 15.50
N VAL A 141 9.65 11.05 14.82
CA VAL A 141 10.42 9.85 15.20
C VAL A 141 11.92 10.12 15.15
N MET A 142 12.43 10.75 14.09
CA MET A 142 13.85 11.09 13.97
C MET A 142 14.32 12.05 15.08
N VAL A 143 13.52 13.07 15.38
CA VAL A 143 13.77 14.00 16.49
C VAL A 143 13.81 13.25 17.82
N TYR A 144 12.82 12.39 18.08
CA TYR A 144 12.78 11.57 19.29
C TYR A 144 14.04 10.71 19.43
N ILE A 145 14.45 10.01 18.37
CA ILE A 145 15.65 9.17 18.37
C ILE A 145 16.90 10.01 18.63
N ALA A 146 17.02 11.17 18.00
CA ALA A 146 18.17 12.06 18.15
C ALA A 146 18.36 12.55 19.60
N PHE A 147 17.27 12.89 20.30
CA PHE A 147 17.33 13.28 21.71
C PHE A 147 17.50 12.09 22.66
N ARG A 148 16.90 10.94 22.34
CA ARG A 148 16.88 9.77 23.22
C ARG A 148 18.18 8.95 23.19
N PHE A 149 18.91 8.98 22.06
CA PHE A 149 20.07 8.13 21.80
C PHE A 149 21.35 8.93 21.57
N GLN A 150 22.50 8.31 21.87
CA GLN A 150 23.77 8.83 21.38
C GLN A 150 23.82 8.66 19.85
N LEU A 151 24.44 9.61 19.14
CA LEU A 151 24.53 9.66 17.67
C LEU A 151 24.77 8.30 16.99
N LYS A 152 25.64 7.46 17.54
CA LYS A 152 25.96 6.12 17.00
C LYS A 152 24.76 5.16 16.97
N PHE A 153 23.91 5.18 18.00
CA PHE A 153 22.69 4.36 18.07
C PHE A 153 21.56 4.99 17.26
N ALA A 154 21.50 6.32 17.20
CA ALA A 154 20.50 7.04 16.42
C ALA A 154 20.60 6.74 14.91
N VAL A 155 21.81 6.79 14.36
CA VAL A 155 22.06 6.46 12.93
C VAL A 155 21.67 5.02 12.63
N GLY A 156 22.04 4.07 13.51
CA GLY A 156 21.67 2.66 13.34
C GLY A 156 20.16 2.44 13.32
N ALA A 157 19.42 3.12 14.21
CA ALA A 157 17.97 3.04 14.26
C ALA A 157 17.29 3.61 13.02
N VAL A 158 17.77 4.76 12.53
CA VAL A 158 17.24 5.38 11.30
C VAL A 158 17.50 4.47 10.09
N VAL A 159 18.70 3.90 9.96
CA VAL A 159 19.02 2.98 8.86
C VAL A 159 18.15 1.72 8.89
N ALA A 160 17.91 1.16 10.08
CA ALA A 160 17.01 0.02 10.24
C ALA A 160 15.57 0.35 9.82
N LEU A 161 15.06 1.52 10.22
CA LEU A 161 13.73 1.97 9.80
C LEU A 161 13.63 2.17 8.28
N PHE A 162 14.62 2.80 7.66
CA PHE A 162 14.66 2.94 6.20
C PHE A 162 14.69 1.59 5.49
N HIS A 163 15.46 0.63 6.01
CA HIS A 163 15.48 -0.73 5.49
C HIS A 163 14.07 -1.34 5.49
N ASP A 164 13.37 -1.30 6.62
CA ASP A 164 12.07 -1.97 6.77
C ASP A 164 11.01 -1.35 5.84
N VAL A 165 10.97 -0.01 5.75
CA VAL A 165 10.04 0.70 4.87
C VAL A 165 10.35 0.43 3.40
N LEU A 166 11.63 0.48 3.00
CA LEU A 166 12.02 0.22 1.61
C LEU A 166 11.68 -1.19 1.17
N VAL A 167 11.90 -2.19 2.03
CA VAL A 167 11.57 -3.58 1.71
C VAL A 167 10.06 -3.76 1.51
N ILE A 168 9.23 -3.17 2.38
CA ILE A 168 7.77 -3.23 2.21
C ILE A 168 7.35 -2.56 0.90
N LEU A 169 7.81 -1.33 0.65
CA LEU A 169 7.47 -0.61 -0.59
C LEU A 169 7.97 -1.35 -1.85
N GLY A 170 9.13 -1.99 -1.79
CA GLY A 170 9.67 -2.82 -2.86
C GLY A 170 8.78 -4.01 -3.17
N LEU A 171 8.25 -4.69 -2.16
CA LEU A 171 7.30 -5.78 -2.35
C LEU A 171 6.01 -5.29 -3.04
N PHE A 172 5.46 -4.15 -2.60
CA PHE A 172 4.30 -3.55 -3.25
C PHE A 172 4.56 -3.23 -4.73
N ALA A 173 5.74 -2.70 -5.05
CA ALA A 173 6.13 -2.42 -6.43
C ALA A 173 6.26 -3.70 -7.29
N ILE A 174 6.86 -4.76 -6.74
CA ILE A 174 7.05 -6.05 -7.44
C ILE A 174 5.71 -6.75 -7.70
N PHE A 175 4.86 -6.84 -6.68
CA PHE A 175 3.59 -7.55 -6.77
C PHE A 175 2.45 -6.71 -7.34
N ARG A 176 2.71 -5.43 -7.65
CA ARG A 176 1.73 -4.47 -8.18
C ARG A 176 0.52 -4.28 -7.26
N TRP A 177 0.71 -4.49 -5.95
CA TRP A 177 -0.33 -4.25 -4.95
C TRP A 177 -0.64 -2.76 -4.83
N ASP A 178 -1.91 -2.47 -4.59
CA ASP A 178 -2.39 -1.10 -4.42
C ASP A 178 -1.95 -0.54 -3.06
N PHE A 179 -1.40 0.67 -3.10
CA PHE A 179 -1.00 1.42 -1.91
C PHE A 179 -2.08 2.44 -1.60
N ASP A 180 -2.89 2.18 -0.58
CA ASP A 180 -3.98 3.04 -0.11
C ASP A 180 -3.70 3.61 1.30
N LEU A 181 -4.64 4.36 1.89
CA LEU A 181 -4.45 4.92 3.24
C LEU A 181 -4.38 3.84 4.32
N THR A 182 -5.00 2.69 4.10
CA THR A 182 -4.94 1.54 5.03
C THR A 182 -3.54 0.95 5.06
N VAL A 183 -2.92 0.78 3.89
CA VAL A 183 -1.52 0.35 3.75
C VAL A 183 -0.58 1.38 4.37
N LEU A 184 -0.81 2.68 4.14
CA LEU A 184 -0.03 3.75 4.77
C LEU A 184 -0.08 3.64 6.30
N ALA A 185 -1.26 3.45 6.88
CA ALA A 185 -1.45 3.27 8.31
C ALA A 185 -0.74 1.99 8.83
N ALA A 186 -0.80 0.89 8.08
CA ALA A 186 -0.11 -0.34 8.42
C ALA A 186 1.41 -0.15 8.44
N ILE A 187 1.99 0.58 7.49
CA ILE A 187 3.42 0.90 7.47
C ILE A 187 3.81 1.74 8.68
N LEU A 188 3.02 2.75 9.05
CA LEU A 188 3.26 3.53 10.26
C LEU A 188 3.25 2.67 11.53
N ALA A 189 2.33 1.70 11.61
CA ALA A 189 2.30 0.74 12.71
C ALA A 189 3.57 -0.14 12.76
N VAL A 190 4.01 -0.66 11.60
CA VAL A 190 5.24 -1.45 11.50
C VAL A 190 6.47 -0.63 11.90
N ILE A 191 6.56 0.63 11.46
CA ILE A 191 7.62 1.57 11.89
C ILE A 191 7.62 1.71 13.41
N GLY A 192 6.45 1.86 14.04
CA GLY A 192 6.32 1.96 15.49
C GLY A 192 6.86 0.73 16.22
N TYR A 193 6.49 -0.47 15.77
CA TYR A 193 6.98 -1.72 16.35
C TYR A 193 8.48 -1.94 16.12
N SER A 194 8.97 -1.74 14.89
CA SER A 194 10.40 -1.87 14.55
C SER A 194 11.27 -0.89 15.36
N LEU A 195 10.78 0.34 15.52
CA LEU A 195 11.44 1.33 16.36
C LEU A 195 11.46 0.91 17.83
N ASN A 196 10.34 0.44 18.37
CA ASN A 196 10.25 -0.02 19.76
C ASN A 196 11.29 -1.11 20.05
N ASP A 197 11.42 -2.09 19.17
CA ASP A 197 12.42 -3.15 19.29
C ASP A 197 13.84 -2.60 19.28
N THR A 198 14.12 -1.67 18.37
CA THR A 198 15.41 -1.00 18.27
C THR A 198 15.75 -0.20 19.54
N ILE A 199 14.75 0.44 20.15
CA ILE A 199 14.89 1.20 21.40
C ILE A 199 15.25 0.27 22.55
N VAL A 200 14.50 -0.81 22.74
CA VAL A 200 14.69 -1.77 23.84
C VAL A 200 16.08 -2.41 23.76
N VAL A 201 16.50 -2.84 22.56
CA VAL A 201 17.83 -3.43 22.35
C VAL A 201 18.93 -2.41 22.62
N SER A 202 18.80 -1.20 22.08
CA SER A 202 19.79 -0.13 22.26
C SER A 202 19.91 0.30 23.73
N ASP A 203 18.80 0.35 24.47
CA ASP A 203 18.79 0.61 25.91
C ASP A 203 19.50 -0.48 26.69
N ARG A 204 19.22 -1.75 26.37
CA ARG A 204 19.87 -2.89 27.04
C ARG A 204 21.37 -2.88 26.83
N ILE A 205 21.83 -2.56 25.62
CA ILE A 205 23.26 -2.41 25.30
C ILE A 205 23.88 -1.30 26.17
N ARG A 206 23.22 -0.13 26.27
CA ARG A 206 23.69 0.98 27.10
C ARG A 206 23.76 0.64 28.58
N GLU A 207 22.75 -0.06 29.10
CA GLU A 207 22.70 -0.53 30.49
C GLU A 207 23.90 -1.44 30.81
N ASN A 208 24.17 -2.40 29.94
CA ASN A 208 25.29 -3.34 30.10
C ASN A 208 26.65 -2.64 30.07
N PHE A 209 26.85 -1.68 29.15
CA PHE A 209 28.09 -0.89 29.13
C PHE A 209 28.31 -0.10 30.44
N ARG A 210 27.24 0.45 31.03
CA ARG A 210 27.33 1.17 32.31
C ARG A 210 27.69 0.24 33.47
N LYS A 211 27.15 -0.99 33.48
CA LYS A 211 27.47 -2.01 34.50
C LYS A 211 28.93 -2.44 34.42
N ILE A 212 29.44 -2.72 33.22
CA ILE A 212 30.84 -3.11 33.00
C ILE A 212 31.81 -1.98 33.39
N ARG A 213 31.46 -0.71 33.16
CA ARG A 213 32.31 0.44 33.53
C ARG A 213 32.35 0.72 35.04
N LYS A 214 31.43 0.16 35.82
CA LYS A 214 31.36 0.34 37.28
C LYS A 214 31.92 -0.85 38.07
N ALA A 215 32.20 -1.97 37.39
CA ALA A 215 32.89 -3.14 37.93
C ALA A 215 34.40 -3.00 37.68
#